data_AF-A0A844QQ72-F1
#
_entry.id   AF-A0A844QQ72-F1
#
_cell.length_a   1.000
_cell.length_b   1.000
_cell.length_c   1.000
_cell.angle_alpha   90.00
_cell.angle_beta   90.00
_cell.angle_gamma   90.00
#
_symmetry.space_group_name_H-M   'P 1'
#
loop_
_entity.id
_entity.type
_entity.pdbx_description
1 polymer ?
#
loop_
_entity_poly.entity_id
_entity_poly.type
_entity_poly.pdbx_seq_one_letter_code
_entity_poly.pdbx_strand_id
1 'polypeptide(L)'
;MRALTSLYRAVIQALAIAAGAIIAAIALAISLDVVLRTCCTSAIHGLTDMTEHGIAAATFLAAPWVLMKNAHVAVDLMVMLLPTRARLRLDLIMNLVGAAVSATFSWYLLQALTNALQRGSMVRGIIVVPEWMTFAAPAACTLLLAIGFGLRIGTIPEKRGATGL
;
A
#
# COMPACT_ATOMS: atom_id res chain seq x y z
N MET A 1 -1.22 -24.45 -4.81
CA MET A 1 -1.26 -23.05 -5.32
C MET A 1 -2.48 -22.27 -4.82
N ARG A 2 -3.71 -22.81 -4.87
CA ARG A 2 -4.94 -22.09 -4.42
C ARG A 2 -4.91 -21.61 -2.96
N ALA A 3 -4.37 -22.41 -2.04
CA ALA A 3 -4.28 -22.05 -0.62
C ALA A 3 -3.33 -20.86 -0.34
N LEU A 4 -2.22 -20.76 -1.08
CA LEU A 4 -1.27 -19.65 -0.95
C LEU A 4 -1.88 -18.34 -1.47
N THR A 5 -2.61 -18.41 -2.59
CA THR A 5 -3.30 -17.25 -3.16
C THR A 5 -4.48 -16.78 -2.30
N SER A 6 -5.19 -17.69 -1.62
CA SER A 6 -6.27 -17.31 -0.70
C SER A 6 -5.74 -16.67 0.56
N LEU A 7 -4.65 -17.19 1.13
CA LEU A 7 -4.00 -16.61 2.30
C LEU A 7 -3.47 -15.19 2.00
N TYR A 8 -2.77 -15.02 0.87
CA TYR A 8 -2.28 -13.72 0.42
C TYR A 8 -3.41 -12.69 0.27
N ARG A 9 -4.53 -13.09 -0.35
CA ARG A 9 -5.72 -12.24 -0.50
C ARG A 9 -6.33 -11.86 0.85
N ALA A 10 -6.43 -12.81 1.78
CA ALA A 10 -6.96 -12.55 3.12
C ALA A 10 -6.10 -11.54 3.88
N VAL A 11 -4.76 -11.68 3.82
CA VAL A 11 -3.81 -10.74 4.45
C VAL A 11 -3.98 -9.33 3.86
N ILE A 12 -4.06 -9.20 2.54
CA ILE A 12 -4.23 -7.90 1.89
C ILE A 12 -5.59 -7.29 2.22
N GLN A 13 -6.65 -8.09 2.30
CA GLN A 13 -7.98 -7.60 2.64
C GLN A 13 -8.04 -7.13 4.10
N ALA A 14 -7.39 -7.84 5.03
CA ALA A 14 -7.23 -7.38 6.40
C ALA A 14 -6.44 -6.06 6.48
N LEU A 15 -5.35 -5.94 5.70
CA LEU A 15 -4.57 -4.69 5.60
C LEU A 15 -5.40 -3.52 5.06
N ALA A 16 -6.24 -3.76 4.06
CA ALA A 16 -7.12 -2.74 3.49
C ALA A 16 -8.18 -2.27 4.49
N ILE A 17 -8.77 -3.20 5.25
CA ILE A 17 -9.72 -2.87 6.32
C ILE A 17 -9.02 -2.05 7.40
N ALA A 18 -7.81 -2.45 7.80
CA ALA A 18 -7.00 -1.72 8.76
C ALA A 18 -6.66 -0.30 8.27
N ALA A 19 -6.25 -0.15 7.00
CA ALA A 19 -6.00 1.17 6.39
C ALA A 19 -7.25 2.06 6.39
N GLY A 20 -8.41 1.50 6.01
CA GLY A 20 -9.69 2.22 6.06
C GLY A 20 -10.08 2.64 7.48
N ALA A 21 -9.87 1.76 8.47
CA ALA A 21 -10.12 2.06 9.87
C ALA A 21 -9.19 3.18 10.40
N ILE A 22 -7.92 3.18 10.01
CA ILE A 22 -6.96 4.24 10.37
C ILE A 22 -7.42 5.58 9.80
N ILE A 23 -7.82 5.63 8.51
CA ILE A 23 -8.32 6.87 7.89
C ILE A 23 -9.60 7.35 8.58
N ALA A 24 -10.53 6.45 8.89
CA ALA A 24 -11.75 6.81 9.62
C ALA A 24 -11.44 7.36 11.02
N ALA A 25 -10.52 6.74 11.75
CA ALA A 25 -10.08 7.22 13.06
C ALA A 25 -9.43 8.61 12.97
N ILE A 26 -8.59 8.85 11.97
CA ILE A 26 -7.96 10.15 11.72
C ILE A 26 -9.00 11.22 11.40
N ALA A 27 -9.98 10.91 10.55
CA ALA A 27 -11.06 11.83 10.22
C ALA A 27 -11.88 12.23 11.47
N LEU A 28 -12.19 11.27 12.34
CA LEU A 28 -12.89 11.53 13.60
C LEU A 28 -12.02 12.33 14.57
N ALA A 29 -10.73 12.01 14.69
CA ALA A 29 -9.81 12.68 15.59
C ALA A 29 -9.59 14.15 15.19
N ILE A 30 -9.41 14.44 13.89
CA ILE A 30 -9.33 15.81 13.36
C ILE A 30 -10.64 16.56 13.61
N SER A 31 -11.78 15.93 13.35
CA SER A 31 -13.10 16.56 13.59
C SER A 31 -13.28 16.91 15.06
N LEU A 32 -12.87 16.03 15.98
CA LEU A 32 -12.93 16.27 17.42
C LEU A 32 -11.98 17.39 17.86
N ASP A 33 -10.75 17.44 17.31
CA ASP A 33 -9.80 18.52 17.61
C ASP A 33 -10.31 19.89 17.16
N VAL A 34 -10.96 19.97 15.99
CA VAL A 34 -11.60 21.21 15.53
C VAL A 34 -12.71 21.66 16.48
N VAL A 35 -13.53 20.73 16.98
CA VAL A 35 -14.59 21.04 17.97
C VAL A 35 -13.99 21.50 19.29
N LEU A 36 -12.97 20.81 19.80
CA LEU A 36 -12.27 21.16 21.05
C LEU A 36 -11.61 22.53 21.00
N ARG A 37 -10.96 22.86 19.88
CA ARG A 37 -10.37 24.20 19.66
C ARG A 37 -11.42 25.29 19.65
N THR A 38 -12.59 25.02 19.06
CA THR A 38 -13.68 25.98 18.94
C THR A 38 -14.41 26.21 20.28
N CYS A 39 -14.58 25.17 21.09
CA CYS A 39 -15.31 25.25 22.36
C CYS A 39 -14.45 25.56 23.59
N CYS A 40 -13.23 25.02 23.68
CA CYS A 40 -12.44 24.99 24.92
C CYS A 40 -11.05 25.62 24.81
N THR A 41 -10.69 26.26 23.68
CA THR A 41 -9.34 26.84 23.41
C THR A 41 -8.15 25.89 23.66
N SER A 42 -8.42 24.60 23.86
CA SER A 42 -7.43 23.57 24.14
C SER A 42 -7.26 22.69 22.92
N ALA A 43 -6.01 22.54 22.48
CA ALA A 43 -5.62 21.73 21.34
C ALA A 43 -5.05 20.38 21.82
N ILE A 44 -5.34 19.30 21.09
CA ILE A 44 -4.67 18.03 21.33
C ILE A 44 -3.23 18.14 20.82
N HIS A 45 -2.28 18.28 21.73
CA HIS A 45 -0.85 18.36 21.40
C HIS A 45 -0.37 17.04 20.79
N GLY A 46 0.31 17.11 19.64
CA GLY A 46 0.86 15.94 18.94
C GLY A 46 -0.15 15.18 18.05
N LEU A 47 -1.39 15.65 17.92
CA LEU A 47 -2.36 15.03 17.01
C LEU A 47 -1.89 15.09 15.55
N THR A 48 -1.29 16.21 15.13
CA THR A 48 -0.77 16.40 13.77
C THR A 48 0.33 15.39 13.43
N ASP A 49 1.26 15.13 14.35
CA ASP A 49 2.30 14.12 14.16
C ASP A 49 1.67 12.72 14.03
N MET A 50 0.66 12.40 14.84
CA MET A 50 -0.04 11.12 14.77
C MET A 50 -0.81 10.93 13.47
N THR A 51 -1.46 11.98 12.97
CA THR A 51 -2.21 11.91 11.71
C THR A 51 -1.27 11.82 10.51
N GLU A 52 -0.14 12.51 10.52
CA GLU A 52 0.88 12.41 9.48
C GLU A 52 1.41 10.97 9.35
N HIS A 53 1.84 10.37 10.46
CA HIS A 53 2.32 8.99 10.48
C HIS A 53 1.20 7.99 10.15
N GLY A 54 -0.02 8.24 10.62
CA GLY A 54 -1.18 7.39 10.36
C GLY A 54 -1.60 7.38 8.88
N ILE A 55 -1.66 8.54 8.24
CA ILE A 55 -1.97 8.65 6.80
C ILE A 55 -0.88 7.98 5.97
N ALA A 56 0.39 8.20 6.32
CA ALA A 56 1.51 7.54 5.64
C ALA A 56 1.36 6.00 5.73
N ALA A 57 1.17 5.46 6.93
CA ALA A 57 0.97 4.02 7.13
C ALA A 57 -0.25 3.49 6.37
N ALA A 58 -1.41 4.15 6.48
CA ALA A 58 -2.63 3.75 5.78
C ALA A 58 -2.46 3.71 4.26
N THR A 59 -1.73 4.69 3.70
CA THR A 59 -1.44 4.76 2.25
C THR A 59 -0.66 3.53 1.78
N PHE A 60 0.40 3.16 2.49
CA PHE A 60 1.19 1.97 2.14
C PHE A 60 0.45 0.67 2.43
N LEU A 61 -0.38 0.59 3.47
CA LEU A 61 -1.20 -0.60 3.74
C LEU A 61 -2.29 -0.81 2.68
N ALA A 62 -2.84 0.26 2.10
CA ALA A 62 -3.87 0.19 1.07
C ALA A 62 -3.30 -0.15 -0.34
N ALA A 63 -2.05 0.21 -0.62
CA ALA A 63 -1.45 0.06 -1.95
C ALA A 63 -1.48 -1.39 -2.53
N PRO A 64 -1.18 -2.46 -1.76
CA PRO A 64 -1.30 -3.84 -2.26
C PRO A 64 -2.72 -4.22 -2.65
N TRP A 65 -3.72 -3.73 -1.91
CA TRP A 65 -5.12 -3.98 -2.22
C TRP A 65 -5.57 -3.27 -3.49
N VAL A 66 -5.12 -2.03 -3.69
CA VAL A 66 -5.38 -1.28 -4.94
C VAL A 66 -4.75 -1.98 -6.14
N LEU A 67 -3.52 -2.51 -6.00
CA LEU A 67 -2.89 -3.30 -7.05
C LEU A 67 -3.69 -4.57 -7.37
N MET A 68 -4.17 -5.29 -6.34
CA MET A 68 -5.02 -6.48 -6.54
C MET A 68 -6.33 -6.17 -7.26
N LYS A 69 -6.92 -5.01 -7.00
CA LYS A 69 -8.15 -4.57 -7.66
C LYS A 69 -7.95 -4.21 -9.14
N ASN A 70 -6.72 -4.25 -9.66
CA ASN A 70 -6.37 -3.90 -11.04
C ASN A 70 -6.95 -2.55 -11.46
N ALA A 71 -6.74 -1.52 -10.65
CA ALA A 71 -7.20 -0.16 -10.93
C ALA A 71 -6.39 0.53 -12.06
N HIS A 72 -6.00 -0.20 -13.12
CA HIS A 72 -5.46 0.34 -14.36
C HIS A 72 -6.58 0.92 -15.25
N VAL A 73 -7.55 1.62 -14.65
CA VAL A 73 -8.80 2.05 -15.30
C VAL A 73 -8.53 2.90 -16.56
N ALA A 74 -7.48 3.73 -16.54
CA ALA A 74 -7.10 4.54 -17.71
C ALA A 74 -6.42 3.73 -18.83
N VAL A 75 -5.69 2.66 -18.51
CA VAL A 75 -4.99 1.83 -19.51
C VAL A 75 -5.94 0.78 -20.08
N ASP A 76 -6.87 0.24 -19.29
CA ASP A 76 -7.84 -0.76 -19.75
C ASP A 76 -8.77 -0.22 -20.85
N LEU A 77 -9.09 1.09 -20.84
CA LEU A 77 -9.88 1.72 -21.92
C LEU A 77 -9.16 1.70 -23.27
N MET A 78 -7.85 2.02 -23.31
CA MET A 78 -7.07 1.93 -24.56
C MET A 78 -6.81 0.47 -24.96
N VAL A 79 -6.58 -0.42 -23.99
CA VAL A 79 -6.29 -1.84 -24.23
C VAL A 79 -7.51 -2.61 -24.74
N MET A 80 -8.73 -2.16 -24.43
CA MET A 80 -9.98 -2.74 -24.96
C MET A 80 -10.09 -2.62 -26.50
N LEU A 81 -9.39 -1.67 -27.13
CA LEU A 81 -9.36 -1.53 -28.58
C LEU A 81 -8.29 -2.41 -29.26
N LEU A 82 -7.45 -3.11 -28.50
CA LEU A 82 -6.34 -3.91 -29.04
C LEU A 82 -6.70 -5.39 -29.23
N PRO A 83 -6.13 -6.07 -30.25
CA PRO A 83 -6.31 -7.50 -30.46
C PRO A 83 -5.74 -8.33 -29.29
N THR A 84 -6.38 -9.46 -28.98
CA THR A 84 -6.13 -10.32 -27.79
C THR A 84 -4.65 -10.64 -27.55
N ARG A 85 -3.85 -10.82 -28.61
CA ARG A 85 -2.42 -11.15 -28.52
C ARG A 85 -1.57 -9.96 -28.03
N ALA A 86 -1.92 -8.74 -28.41
CA ALA A 86 -1.21 -7.53 -27.99
C ALA A 86 -1.53 -7.20 -26.52
N ARG A 87 -2.79 -7.39 -26.12
CA ARG A 87 -3.22 -7.27 -24.72
C ARG A 87 -2.43 -8.18 -23.77
N LEU A 88 -2.25 -9.44 -24.13
CA LEU A 88 -1.51 -10.40 -23.31
C LEU A 88 -0.02 -10.03 -23.17
N ARG A 89 0.62 -9.53 -24.23
CA ARG A 89 2.02 -9.07 -24.16
C ARG A 89 2.15 -7.82 -23.29
N LEU A 90 1.21 -6.87 -23.43
CA LEU A 90 1.23 -5.65 -22.62
C LEU A 90 1.02 -5.97 -21.14
N ASP A 91 0.09 -6.86 -20.81
CA ASP A 91 -0.12 -7.33 -19.44
C ASP A 91 1.15 -7.99 -18.87
N LEU A 92 1.86 -8.79 -19.66
CA LEU A 92 3.11 -9.41 -19.22
C LEU A 92 4.20 -8.36 -18.97
N ILE A 93 4.36 -7.39 -19.86
CA ILE A 93 5.33 -6.30 -19.72
C ILE A 93 5.02 -5.46 -18.48
N MET A 94 3.76 -5.07 -18.29
CA MET A 94 3.35 -4.28 -17.13
C MET A 94 3.59 -5.02 -15.81
N ASN A 95 3.35 -6.33 -15.78
CA ASN A 95 3.66 -7.14 -14.60
C ASN A 95 5.17 -7.27 -14.37
N LEU A 96 5.98 -7.42 -15.42
CA LEU A 96 7.44 -7.46 -15.30
C LEU A 96 8.02 -6.14 -14.80
N VAL A 97 7.57 -5.01 -15.36
CA VAL A 97 7.99 -3.68 -14.93
C VAL A 97 7.55 -3.43 -13.49
N GLY A 98 6.30 -3.75 -13.15
CA GLY A 98 5.79 -3.65 -11.78
C GLY A 98 6.59 -4.51 -10.79
N ALA A 99 6.96 -5.73 -11.17
CA ALA A 99 7.81 -6.61 -10.38
C ALA A 99 9.21 -6.00 -10.15
N ALA A 100 9.84 -5.51 -11.22
CA ALA A 100 11.18 -4.94 -11.16
C ALA A 100 11.23 -3.66 -10.30
N VAL A 101 10.27 -2.77 -10.49
CA VAL A 101 10.14 -1.54 -9.68
C VAL A 101 9.88 -1.91 -8.23
N SER A 102 8.91 -2.80 -7.95
CA SER A 102 8.60 -3.23 -6.58
C SER A 102 9.78 -3.90 -5.89
N ALA A 103 10.56 -4.73 -6.60
CA ALA A 103 11.75 -5.38 -6.05
C ALA A 103 12.86 -4.37 -5.74
N THR A 104 13.10 -3.41 -6.64
CA THR A 104 14.09 -2.35 -6.44
C THR A 104 13.72 -1.48 -5.25
N PHE A 105 12.46 -1.06 -5.15
CA PHE A 105 11.97 -0.31 -3.99
C PHE A 105 12.10 -1.14 -2.71
N SER A 106 11.67 -2.40 -2.71
CA SER A 106 11.79 -3.27 -1.54
C SER A 106 13.24 -3.37 -1.05
N TRP A 107 14.21 -3.49 -1.96
CA TRP A 107 15.63 -3.50 -1.62
C TRP A 107 16.09 -2.21 -0.93
N TYR A 108 15.80 -1.04 -1.53
CA TYR A 108 16.18 0.24 -0.95
C TYR A 108 15.50 0.49 0.40
N LEU A 109 14.23 0.12 0.53
CA LEU A 109 13.48 0.27 1.78
C LEU A 109 13.95 -0.68 2.87
N LEU A 110 14.35 -1.90 2.54
CA LEU A 110 14.99 -2.80 3.51
C LEU A 110 16.30 -2.20 4.01
N GLN A 111 17.11 -1.65 3.12
CA GLN A 111 18.35 -0.97 3.50
C GLN A 111 18.11 0.30 4.31
N ALA A 112 17.08 1.07 3.99
CA ALA A 112 16.69 2.23 4.79
C ALA A 112 16.23 1.81 6.19
N LEU A 113 15.45 0.73 6.30
CA LEU A 113 14.96 0.19 7.57
C LEU A 113 16.11 -0.33 8.44
N THR A 114 17.03 -1.11 7.88
CA THR A 114 18.19 -1.63 8.64
C THR A 114 19.10 -0.49 9.08
N ASN A 115 19.34 0.51 8.22
CA ASN A 115 20.06 1.70 8.58
C ASN A 115 19.37 2.52 9.69
N ALA A 116 18.05 2.67 9.63
CA ALA A 116 17.26 3.38 10.66
C ALA A 116 17.32 2.64 12.01
N LEU A 117 17.23 1.31 11.99
CA LEU A 117 17.38 0.46 13.18
C LEU A 117 18.79 0.55 13.78
N GLN A 118 19.83 0.55 12.95
CA GLN A 118 21.23 0.66 13.42
C GLN A 118 21.59 2.05 13.92
N ARG A 119 21.06 3.11 13.30
CA ARG A 119 21.33 4.49 13.73
C ARG A 119 20.57 4.86 15.00
N GLY A 120 19.55 4.11 15.39
CA GLY A 120 18.66 4.47 16.51
C GLY A 120 18.08 5.87 16.35
N SER A 121 17.99 6.34 15.11
CA SER A 121 17.69 7.73 14.78
C SER A 121 16.22 8.01 15.13
N MET A 122 16.02 9.07 15.90
CA MET A 122 14.70 9.49 16.35
C MET A 122 14.26 10.67 15.50
N VAL A 123 13.09 10.56 14.87
CA VAL A 123 12.49 11.73 14.23
C VAL A 123 12.02 12.67 15.34
N ARG A 124 12.63 13.85 15.41
CA ARG A 124 12.26 14.89 16.39
C ARG A 124 11.06 15.67 15.87
N GLY A 125 9.86 15.15 16.13
CA GLY A 125 8.60 15.89 16.13
C GLY A 125 8.28 16.47 17.52
N ILE A 126 7.05 16.93 17.72
CA ILE A 126 6.52 17.33 19.04
C ILE A 126 6.36 16.08 19.92
N ILE A 127 6.08 14.93 19.30
CA ILE A 127 6.23 13.60 19.89
C ILE A 127 7.45 12.92 19.26
N VAL A 128 8.36 12.38 20.08
CA VAL A 128 9.52 11.63 19.59
C VAL A 128 9.05 10.24 19.16
N VAL A 129 8.87 10.07 17.85
CA VAL A 129 8.49 8.78 17.27
C VAL A 129 9.73 8.13 16.67
N PRO A 130 9.94 6.82 16.89
CA PRO A 130 11.07 6.14 16.29
C PRO A 130 10.97 6.11 14.76
N GLU A 131 12.04 6.48 14.07
CA GLU A 131 12.10 6.57 12.61
C GLU A 131 11.78 5.24 11.91
N TRP A 132 12.03 4.11 12.59
CA TRP A 132 11.74 2.77 12.07
C TRP A 132 10.25 2.51 11.84
N MET A 133 9.34 3.16 12.58
CA MET A 133 7.89 2.98 12.36
C MET A 133 7.46 3.56 11.00
N THR A 134 8.08 4.65 10.57
CA THR A 134 7.81 5.31 9.30
C THR A 134 8.27 4.47 8.11
N PHE A 135 9.37 3.72 8.26
CA PHE A 135 9.90 2.84 7.20
C PHE A 135 9.32 1.42 7.22
N ALA A 136 8.76 0.96 8.34
CA ALA A 136 8.22 -0.39 8.47
C ALA A 136 7.00 -0.64 7.55
N ALA A 137 6.03 0.30 7.52
CA ALA A 137 4.84 0.16 6.67
C ALA A 137 5.17 0.17 5.16
N PRO A 138 6.00 1.10 4.65
CA PRO A 138 6.50 1.06 3.28
C PRO A 138 7.30 -0.21 2.92
N ALA A 139 8.16 -0.68 3.84
CA ALA A 139 8.95 -1.90 3.62
C ALA A 139 8.04 -3.14 3.52
N ALA A 140 7.06 -3.27 4.43
CA ALA A 140 6.07 -4.36 4.38
C ALA A 140 5.22 -4.32 3.10
N CYS A 141 4.78 -3.13 2.70
CA CYS A 141 4.02 -2.93 1.46
C CYS A 141 4.80 -3.38 0.22
N THR A 142 6.04 -2.93 0.06
CA THR A 142 6.86 -3.23 -1.13
C THR A 142 7.25 -4.71 -1.21
N LEU A 143 7.41 -5.38 -0.07
CA LEU A 143 7.57 -6.83 0.02
C LEU A 143 6.31 -7.58 -0.43
N LEU A 144 5.14 -7.17 0.05
CA LEU A 144 3.84 -7.75 -0.34
C LEU A 144 3.56 -7.55 -1.83
N LEU A 145 3.93 -6.40 -2.40
CA LEU A 145 3.81 -6.11 -3.83
C LEU A 145 4.75 -7.01 -4.65
N ALA A 146 6.00 -7.18 -4.23
CA ALA A 146 6.97 -8.04 -4.91
C ALA A 146 6.50 -9.51 -4.93
N ILE A 147 5.99 -10.01 -3.80
CA ILE A 147 5.37 -11.35 -3.71
C ILE A 147 4.15 -11.45 -4.62
N GLY A 148 3.30 -10.42 -4.66
CA GLY A 148 2.11 -10.36 -5.52
C GLY A 148 2.44 -10.46 -7.01
N PHE A 149 3.44 -9.71 -7.48
CA PHE A 149 3.90 -9.79 -8.86
C PHE A 149 4.55 -11.14 -9.17
N GLY A 150 5.33 -11.72 -8.25
CA GLY A 150 5.93 -13.05 -8.41
C GLY A 150 4.88 -14.16 -8.55
N LEU A 151 3.85 -14.14 -7.71
CA LEU A 151 2.71 -15.07 -7.81
C LEU A 151 1.96 -14.91 -9.13
N ARG A 152 1.79 -13.67 -9.60
CA ARG A 152 1.07 -13.35 -10.83
C ARG A 152 1.80 -13.81 -12.10
N ILE A 153 3.13 -13.79 -12.11
CA ILE A 153 3.96 -14.34 -13.20
C ILE A 153 3.87 -15.87 -13.24
N GLY A 154 3.85 -16.54 -12.08
CA GLY A 154 3.72 -18.00 -11.99
C GLY A 154 2.33 -18.52 -12.40
N THR A 155 1.29 -17.69 -12.26
CA THR A 155 -0.05 -17.97 -12.78
C THR A 155 -0.23 -17.34 -14.16
N ILE A 156 0.35 -17.96 -15.19
CA ILE A 156 0.02 -17.60 -16.58
C ILE A 156 -1.50 -17.68 -16.74
N PRO A 157 -2.18 -16.61 -17.20
CA PRO A 157 -3.63 -16.59 -17.31
C PRO A 157 -4.05 -17.40 -18.54
N GLU A 158 -4.26 -18.71 -18.39
CA GLU A 158 -4.87 -19.51 -19.46
C GLU A 158 -6.38 -19.26 -19.60
N LYS A 159 -7.04 -18.55 -18.67
CA LYS A 159 -8.48 -18.24 -18.80
C LYS A 159 -8.84 -16.86 -18.24
N ARG A 160 -8.61 -15.80 -19.03
CA ARG A 160 -9.46 -14.60 -19.03
C ARG A 160 -10.38 -14.62 -20.25
N GLY A 161 -11.08 -15.74 -20.42
CA GLY A 161 -12.22 -15.84 -21.33
C GLY A 161 -13.49 -15.60 -20.53
N ALA A 162 -14.19 -14.53 -20.86
CA ALA A 162 -15.62 -14.33 -20.61
C ALA A 162 -16.13 -14.68 -19.20
N THR A 163 -16.04 -13.73 -18.27
CA THR A 163 -17.17 -13.52 -17.36
C THR A 163 -17.23 -12.03 -17.09
N GLY A 164 -17.95 -11.34 -17.97
CA GLY A 164 -18.58 -10.09 -17.58
C GLY A 164 -19.64 -10.45 -16.55
N LEU A 165 -19.55 -9.78 -15.40
CA LEU A 165 -20.59 -9.05 -14.68
C LEU A 165 -19.89 -8.38 -13.48
#